data_AF-A0A3L6LYW1-F1
#
_entry.id   AF-A0A3L6LYW1-F1
#
_cell.length_a   1.000
_cell.length_b   1.000
_cell.length_c   1.000
_cell.angle_alpha   90.00
_cell.angle_beta   90.00
_cell.angle_gamma   90.00
#
_symmetry.space_group_name_H-M   'P 1'
#
loop_
_entity.id
_entity.type
_entity.pdbx_description
1 polymer ?
#
loop_
_entity_poly.entity_id
_entity_poly.type
_entity_poly.pdbx_seq_one_letter_code
_entity_poly.pdbx_strand_id
1 'polypeptide(L)'
;MRFKSACCGMALFGLVAGGVLQGAVAQESRPLVKAQTVYLPIYSHMLYGNLGKSGKASYVLLSALVSIRNVDAKRSLRVLSARYFDTQGKLLGERVSTPVVVPPLGTLELFVELNDASGGSGANFVVKWDAEAAINPPLVEALHANMDGGKAVIFTTQSVPVSE
;
A
#
# COMPACT_ATOMS: atom_id res chain seq x y z
N MET A 1 44.36 62.89 -7.13
CA MET A 1 43.08 62.95 -7.86
C MET A 1 42.24 61.75 -7.42
N ARG A 2 41.07 62.02 -6.81
CA ARG A 2 39.94 61.13 -6.47
C ARG A 2 40.07 60.07 -5.35
N PHE A 3 39.53 60.48 -4.19
CA PHE A 3 38.59 59.80 -3.27
C PHE A 3 38.98 58.47 -2.59
N LYS A 4 39.29 58.57 -1.29
CA LYS A 4 38.89 57.57 -0.28
C LYS A 4 37.77 58.18 0.57
N SER A 5 36.56 57.68 0.44
CA SER A 5 35.49 57.92 1.42
C SER A 5 34.94 56.58 1.86
N ALA A 6 35.12 56.27 3.14
CA ALA A 6 34.43 55.19 3.82
C ALA A 6 32.94 55.54 3.86
N CYS A 7 32.08 54.58 3.56
CA CYS A 7 30.67 54.67 3.92
C CYS A 7 30.22 53.32 4.47
N CYS A 8 29.81 53.38 5.73
CA CYS A 8 29.11 52.37 6.48
C CYS A 8 27.82 51.98 5.73
N GLY A 9 27.59 50.68 5.53
CA GLY A 9 26.40 50.14 4.90
C GLY A 9 25.98 48.88 5.62
N MET A 10 25.11 49.06 6.63
CA MET A 10 24.47 48.01 7.41
C MET A 10 23.62 47.13 6.47
N ALA A 11 24.14 45.96 6.09
CA ALA A 11 23.38 45.00 5.31
C ALA A 11 22.42 44.24 6.24
N LEU A 12 21.17 44.70 6.28
CA LEU A 12 20.06 43.99 6.90
C LEU A 12 19.81 42.70 6.10
N PHE A 13 20.30 41.57 6.59
CA PHE A 13 19.94 40.25 6.03
C PHE A 13 18.47 39.98 6.37
N GLY A 14 17.58 40.26 5.41
CA GLY A 14 16.16 39.91 5.51
C GLY A 14 16.02 38.40 5.62
N LEU A 15 15.59 37.93 6.79
CA LEU A 15 15.27 36.54 7.04
C LEU A 15 13.95 36.22 6.31
N VAL A 16 14.03 35.68 5.08
CA VAL A 16 12.85 35.15 4.39
C VAL A 16 12.50 33.81 5.05
N ALA A 17 11.62 33.86 6.04
CA ALA A 17 10.96 32.68 6.59
C ALA A 17 9.95 32.15 5.56
N GLY A 18 10.45 31.46 4.53
CA GLY A 18 9.64 30.69 3.60
C GLY A 18 9.10 29.45 4.30
N GLY A 19 8.04 29.62 5.08
CA GLY A 19 7.27 28.51 5.64
C GLY A 19 6.69 27.68 4.49
N VAL A 20 7.17 26.46 4.32
CA VAL A 20 6.56 25.49 3.42
C VAL A 20 5.21 25.13 4.03
N LEU A 21 4.13 25.73 3.54
CA LEU A 21 2.77 25.26 3.79
C LEU A 21 2.62 23.90 3.10
N GLN A 22 3.02 22.83 3.81
CA GLN A 22 2.58 21.49 3.45
C GLN A 22 1.08 21.44 3.70
N GLY A 23 0.29 21.59 2.63
CA GLY A 23 -1.14 21.33 2.68
C GLY A 23 -1.35 19.89 3.13
N ALA A 24 -1.83 19.71 4.36
CA ALA A 24 -2.38 18.45 4.79
C ALA A 24 -3.60 18.17 3.91
N VAL A 25 -3.45 17.27 2.94
CA VAL A 25 -4.59 16.81 2.15
C VAL A 25 -5.46 16.01 3.12
N ALA A 26 -6.56 16.61 3.57
CA ALA A 26 -7.56 15.89 4.34
C ALA A 26 -8.07 14.74 3.46
N GLN A 27 -7.89 13.50 3.93
CA GLN A 27 -8.43 12.35 3.22
C GLN A 27 -9.95 12.40 3.33
N GLU A 28 -10.61 12.78 2.24
CA GLU A 28 -12.07 12.86 2.19
C GLU A 28 -12.70 11.51 2.55
N SER A 29 -13.80 11.56 3.30
CA SER A 29 -14.58 10.36 3.62
C SER A 29 -15.05 9.72 2.33
N ARG A 30 -14.60 8.49 2.05
CA ARG A 30 -15.03 7.73 0.87
C ARG A 30 -16.57 7.54 0.92
N PRO A 31 -17.27 7.67 -0.22
CA PRO A 31 -18.72 7.49 -0.25
C PRO A 31 -19.09 6.07 0.19
N LEU A 32 -20.26 5.93 0.82
CA LEU A 32 -20.79 4.63 1.18
C LEU A 32 -21.13 3.83 -0.07
N VAL A 33 -20.79 2.54 -0.08
CA VAL A 33 -21.03 1.64 -1.22
C VAL A 33 -21.52 0.27 -0.75
N LYS A 34 -22.33 -0.39 -1.57
CA LYS A 34 -22.87 -1.73 -1.26
C LYS A 34 -21.93 -2.87 -1.63
N ALA A 35 -21.12 -2.69 -2.66
CA ALA A 35 -20.20 -3.68 -3.18
C ALA A 35 -19.12 -3.01 -4.00
N GLN A 36 -17.91 -3.59 -4.00
CA GLN A 36 -16.81 -3.20 -4.89
C GLN A 36 -15.92 -4.40 -5.19
N THR A 37 -15.15 -4.28 -6.27
CA THR A 37 -13.94 -5.06 -6.49
C THR A 37 -12.75 -4.16 -6.21
N VAL A 38 -11.75 -4.67 -5.50
CA VAL A 38 -10.51 -3.94 -5.23
C VAL A 38 -9.30 -4.74 -5.68
N TYR A 39 -8.30 -4.04 -6.21
CA TYR A 39 -6.99 -4.57 -6.58
C TYR A 39 -5.99 -4.21 -5.49
N LEU A 40 -5.32 -5.19 -4.89
CA LEU A 40 -4.28 -5.01 -3.88
C LEU A 40 -2.94 -5.51 -4.41
N PRO A 41 -1.93 -4.65 -4.59
CA PRO A 41 -0.58 -5.07 -4.94
C PRO A 41 0.04 -5.98 -3.88
N ILE A 42 0.74 -7.02 -4.29
CA ILE A 42 1.49 -7.95 -3.43
C ILE A 42 2.88 -8.17 -4.02
N TYR A 43 3.88 -8.17 -3.15
CA TYR A 43 5.26 -8.44 -3.52
C TYR A 43 5.71 -9.72 -2.83
N SER A 44 5.86 -10.82 -3.57
CA SER A 44 6.58 -12.00 -3.08
C SER A 44 8.09 -11.72 -2.96
N HIS A 45 8.60 -10.76 -3.72
CA HIS A 45 9.95 -10.23 -3.58
C HIS A 45 10.05 -8.80 -4.09
N MET A 46 11.07 -8.08 -3.62
CA MET A 46 11.45 -6.78 -4.16
C MET A 46 12.86 -6.81 -4.75
N LEU A 47 13.07 -6.01 -5.80
CA LEU A 47 14.39 -5.78 -6.40
C LEU A 47 15.09 -4.62 -5.67
N TYR A 48 16.40 -4.68 -5.51
CA TYR A 48 17.19 -3.61 -4.91
C TYR A 48 18.65 -3.60 -5.41
N GLY A 49 19.35 -2.50 -5.12
CA GLY A 49 20.76 -2.32 -5.47
C GLY A 49 20.97 -1.95 -6.95
N ASN A 50 22.20 -2.12 -7.42
CA ASN A 50 22.60 -1.83 -8.80
C ASN A 50 22.52 -3.09 -9.67
N LEU A 51 22.34 -2.90 -10.97
CA LEU A 51 22.49 -3.98 -11.94
C LEU A 51 23.95 -4.43 -11.98
N GLY A 52 24.19 -5.73 -11.75
CA GLY A 52 25.53 -6.31 -11.86
C GLY A 52 25.97 -6.50 -13.31
N LYS A 53 27.17 -7.05 -13.52
CA LYS A 53 27.67 -7.44 -14.86
C LYS A 53 26.75 -8.40 -15.62
N SER A 54 25.87 -9.11 -14.90
CA SER A 54 24.84 -10.00 -15.46
C SER A 54 23.57 -9.28 -15.93
N GLY A 55 23.46 -7.96 -15.72
CA GLY A 55 22.26 -7.18 -16.01
C GLY A 55 21.09 -7.43 -15.06
N LYS A 56 21.28 -8.18 -13.98
CA LYS A 56 20.24 -8.49 -12.99
C LYS A 56 20.41 -7.68 -11.70
N ALA A 57 19.31 -7.22 -11.15
CA ALA A 57 19.26 -6.63 -9.80
C ALA A 57 19.30 -7.74 -8.74
N SER A 58 19.74 -7.39 -7.54
CA SER A 58 19.53 -8.24 -6.37
C SER A 58 18.05 -8.25 -5.98
N TYR A 59 17.59 -9.31 -5.33
CA TYR A 59 16.24 -9.37 -4.79
C TYR A 59 16.23 -9.99 -3.40
N VAL A 60 15.17 -9.70 -2.65
CA VAL A 60 14.88 -10.30 -1.34
C VAL A 60 13.42 -10.75 -1.32
N LEU A 61 13.18 -11.96 -0.84
CA LEU A 61 11.83 -12.50 -0.66
C LEU A 61 11.09 -11.74 0.44
N LEU A 62 9.77 -11.71 0.39
CA LEU A 62 8.92 -11.06 1.37
C LEU A 62 7.73 -11.98 1.68
N SER A 63 7.36 -12.08 2.96
CA SER A 63 6.01 -12.52 3.31
C SER A 63 5.04 -11.35 3.22
N ALA A 64 3.75 -11.64 3.08
CA ALA A 64 2.71 -10.61 3.09
C ALA A 64 1.53 -11.02 3.97
N LEU A 65 1.21 -10.19 4.96
CA LEU A 65 -0.04 -10.27 5.71
C LEU A 65 -1.05 -9.32 5.06
N VAL A 66 -2.05 -9.89 4.40
CA VAL A 66 -3.18 -9.16 3.83
C VAL A 66 -4.26 -9.01 4.90
N SER A 67 -4.71 -7.79 5.15
CA SER A 67 -5.80 -7.49 6.07
C SER A 67 -6.97 -6.87 5.30
N ILE A 68 -8.14 -7.50 5.38
CA ILE A 68 -9.42 -6.96 4.90
C ILE A 68 -10.22 -6.53 6.13
N ARG A 69 -10.25 -5.22 6.40
CA ARG A 69 -10.84 -4.64 7.60
C ARG A 69 -12.19 -4.02 7.28
N ASN A 70 -13.24 -4.50 7.95
CA ASN A 70 -14.53 -3.83 7.93
C ASN A 70 -14.45 -2.60 8.83
N VAL A 71 -14.45 -1.41 8.24
CA VAL A 71 -14.38 -0.13 8.98
C VAL A 71 -15.78 0.45 9.24
N ASP A 72 -16.85 -0.26 8.90
CA ASP A 72 -18.21 0.09 9.32
C ASP A 72 -18.45 -0.39 10.75
N ALA A 73 -18.96 0.50 11.59
CA ALA A 73 -19.18 0.23 13.02
C ALA A 73 -20.50 -0.49 13.31
N LYS A 74 -21.38 -0.66 12.31
CA LYS A 74 -22.75 -1.15 12.51
C LYS A 74 -23.09 -2.36 11.67
N ARG A 75 -22.52 -2.47 10.47
CA ARG A 75 -22.91 -3.47 9.47
C ARG A 75 -21.76 -4.37 9.09
N SER A 76 -22.08 -5.63 8.85
CA SER A 76 -21.12 -6.62 8.38
C SER A 76 -20.77 -6.41 6.91
N LEU A 77 -19.55 -6.78 6.58
CA LEU A 77 -19.02 -6.95 5.24
C LEU A 77 -19.05 -8.44 4.90
N ARG A 78 -19.24 -8.81 3.64
CA ARG A 78 -19.02 -10.16 3.16
C ARG A 78 -17.99 -10.16 2.04
N VAL A 79 -16.86 -10.83 2.28
CA VAL A 79 -15.83 -11.05 1.27
C VAL A 79 -16.27 -12.23 0.44
N LEU A 80 -16.58 -11.99 -0.82
CA LEU A 80 -17.08 -13.00 -1.76
C LEU A 80 -15.94 -13.84 -2.31
N SER A 81 -14.83 -13.19 -2.66
CA SER A 81 -13.62 -13.87 -3.13
C SER A 81 -12.37 -13.04 -2.91
N ALA A 82 -11.23 -13.73 -2.86
CA ALA A 82 -9.88 -13.14 -2.85
C ALA A 82 -8.96 -13.96 -3.75
N ARG A 83 -8.88 -13.56 -5.02
CA ARG A 83 -8.11 -14.26 -6.05
C ARG A 83 -6.68 -13.72 -6.09
N TYR A 84 -5.69 -14.61 -6.08
CA TYR A 84 -4.27 -14.29 -6.08
C TYR A 84 -3.66 -14.51 -7.46
N PHE A 85 -3.01 -13.50 -8.02
CA PHE A 85 -2.40 -13.54 -9.34
C PHE A 85 -0.89 -13.28 -9.27
N ASP A 86 -0.16 -13.88 -10.20
CA ASP A 86 1.25 -13.57 -10.39
C ASP A 86 1.49 -12.27 -11.18
N THR A 87 2.75 -11.93 -11.35
CA THR A 87 3.23 -10.75 -12.09
C THR A 87 2.75 -10.70 -13.54
N GLN A 88 2.41 -11.85 -14.14
CA GLN A 88 1.92 -11.94 -15.53
C GLN A 88 0.38 -12.00 -15.60
N GLY A 89 -0.32 -11.87 -14.47
CA GLY A 89 -1.78 -11.94 -14.40
C GLY A 89 -2.31 -13.38 -14.45
N LYS A 90 -1.48 -14.40 -14.25
CA LYS A 90 -1.95 -15.78 -14.12
C LYS A 90 -2.54 -15.99 -12.74
N LEU A 91 -3.73 -16.58 -12.68
CA LEU A 91 -4.36 -16.98 -11.41
C LEU A 91 -3.54 -18.09 -10.75
N LEU A 92 -3.00 -17.81 -9.57
CA LEU A 92 -2.25 -18.76 -8.74
C LEU A 92 -3.17 -19.54 -7.80
N GLY A 93 -4.26 -18.93 -7.37
CA GLY A 93 -5.27 -19.57 -6.53
C GLY A 93 -6.26 -18.58 -5.95
N GLU A 94 -7.21 -19.11 -5.19
CA GLU A 94 -8.25 -18.32 -4.54
C GLU A 94 -8.18 -18.58 -3.03
N ARG A 95 -7.87 -17.53 -2.27
CA ARG A 95 -7.64 -17.62 -0.81
C ARG A 95 -8.92 -17.48 0.01
N VAL A 96 -9.99 -17.00 -0.63
CA VAL A 96 -11.36 -17.02 -0.11
C VAL A 96 -12.22 -17.59 -1.24
N SER A 97 -12.47 -18.90 -1.23
CA SER A 97 -13.26 -19.61 -2.25
C SER A 97 -14.73 -19.77 -1.86
N THR A 98 -15.05 -19.53 -0.58
CA THR A 98 -16.41 -19.46 -0.06
C THR A 98 -16.60 -18.11 0.63
N PRO A 99 -17.77 -17.46 0.49
CA PRO A 99 -17.97 -16.15 1.09
C PRO A 99 -17.76 -16.14 2.60
N VAL A 100 -16.99 -15.17 3.09
CA VAL A 100 -16.68 -14.99 4.52
C VAL A 100 -17.31 -13.69 5.02
N VAL A 101 -18.08 -13.79 6.10
CA VAL A 101 -18.64 -12.60 6.78
C VAL A 101 -17.62 -12.01 7.73
N VAL A 102 -17.34 -10.73 7.57
CA VAL A 102 -16.50 -9.93 8.46
C VAL A 102 -17.43 -9.03 9.28
N PRO A 103 -17.50 -9.20 10.62
CA PRO A 103 -18.41 -8.43 11.46
C PRO A 103 -18.05 -6.94 11.46
N PRO A 104 -18.92 -6.05 12.00
CA PRO A 104 -18.56 -4.65 12.21
C PRO A 104 -17.24 -4.52 12.97
N LEU A 105 -16.35 -3.66 12.48
CA LEU A 105 -14.98 -3.48 13.01
C LEU A 105 -14.11 -4.77 13.00
N GLY A 106 -14.54 -5.82 12.33
CA GLY A 106 -13.83 -7.08 12.17
C GLY A 106 -12.72 -7.02 11.11
N THR A 107 -11.84 -8.02 11.13
CA THR A 107 -10.77 -8.19 10.14
C THR A 107 -10.71 -9.63 9.67
N LEU A 108 -10.60 -9.83 8.35
CA LEU A 108 -10.18 -11.09 7.74
C LEU A 108 -8.72 -10.97 7.31
N GLU A 109 -7.89 -11.95 7.68
CA GLU A 109 -6.47 -11.97 7.32
C GLU A 109 -6.15 -13.13 6.38
N LEU A 110 -5.31 -12.86 5.39
CA LEU A 110 -4.75 -13.86 4.48
C LEU A 110 -3.23 -13.73 4.50
N PHE A 111 -2.52 -14.85 4.42
CA PHE A 111 -1.06 -14.86 4.51
C PHE A 111 -0.42 -15.44 3.24
N VAL A 112 0.59 -14.73 2.73
CA VAL A 112 1.52 -15.21 1.70
C VAL A 112 2.84 -15.48 2.40
N GLU A 113 3.27 -16.73 2.38
CA GLU A 113 4.49 -17.17 3.04
C GLU A 113 5.74 -16.61 2.36
N LEU A 114 6.81 -16.44 3.14
CA LEU A 114 8.09 -15.92 2.65
C LEU A 114 8.69 -16.77 1.52
N ASN A 115 8.47 -18.08 1.55
CA ASN A 115 8.96 -19.04 0.56
C ASN A 115 8.07 -19.10 -0.71
N ASP A 116 6.90 -18.45 -0.71
CA ASP A 116 6.02 -18.38 -1.88
C ASP A 116 6.51 -17.31 -2.86
N ALA A 117 7.50 -17.69 -3.67
CA ALA A 117 8.03 -16.85 -4.74
C ALA A 117 7.15 -16.83 -6.00
N SER A 118 6.04 -17.60 -6.04
CA SER A 118 5.26 -17.81 -7.26
C SER A 118 4.56 -16.54 -7.76
N GLY A 119 4.28 -15.58 -6.87
CA GLY A 119 3.67 -14.30 -7.24
C GLY A 119 4.60 -13.36 -8.01
N GLY A 120 5.89 -13.40 -7.71
CA GLY A 120 6.87 -12.43 -8.23
C GLY A 120 6.74 -11.03 -7.63
N SER A 121 7.28 -10.02 -8.31
CA SER A 121 7.32 -8.63 -7.86
C SER A 121 6.09 -7.80 -8.26
N GLY A 122 5.18 -8.36 -9.06
CA GLY A 122 3.93 -7.72 -9.49
C GLY A 122 2.70 -8.56 -9.15
N ALA A 123 2.79 -9.42 -8.12
CA ALA A 123 1.67 -10.21 -7.68
C ALA A 123 0.53 -9.30 -7.18
N ASN A 124 -0.67 -9.84 -7.08
CA ASN A 124 -1.81 -9.07 -6.59
C ASN A 124 -2.94 -9.94 -6.08
N PHE A 125 -3.77 -9.35 -5.22
CA PHE A 125 -5.10 -9.84 -4.92
C PHE A 125 -6.16 -9.02 -5.65
N VAL A 126 -7.13 -9.72 -6.25
CA VAL A 126 -8.41 -9.14 -6.64
C VAL A 126 -9.46 -9.62 -5.65
N VAL A 127 -9.94 -8.70 -4.81
CA VAL A 127 -10.90 -8.99 -3.74
C VAL A 127 -12.26 -8.45 -4.14
N LYS A 128 -13.27 -9.33 -4.14
CA LYS A 128 -14.68 -8.96 -4.32
C LYS A 128 -15.38 -9.01 -2.98
N TRP A 129 -16.20 -8.00 -2.72
CA TRP A 129 -16.98 -7.96 -1.49
C TRP A 129 -18.33 -7.27 -1.71
N ASP A 130 -19.28 -7.62 -0.85
CA ASP A 130 -20.58 -6.97 -0.77
C ASP A 130 -21.05 -6.78 0.68
N ALA A 131 -22.13 -6.03 0.84
CA ALA A 131 -22.83 -5.80 2.09
C ALA A 131 -24.33 -5.62 1.79
N GLU A 132 -25.18 -5.95 2.76
CA GLU A 132 -26.65 -5.84 2.61
C GLU A 132 -27.11 -4.39 2.39
N ALA A 133 -26.38 -3.42 2.94
CA ALA A 133 -26.61 -1.99 2.78
C ALA A 133 -25.29 -1.25 2.52
N ALA A 134 -25.37 0.00 2.06
CA ALA A 134 -24.17 0.76 1.69
C ALA A 134 -23.32 1.08 2.93
N ILE A 135 -22.12 0.51 3.03
CA ILE A 135 -21.19 0.66 4.16
C ILE A 135 -20.00 1.55 3.82
N ASN A 136 -19.22 1.93 4.83
CA ASN A 136 -17.88 2.47 4.58
C ASN A 136 -17.08 1.41 3.80
N PRO A 137 -16.46 1.75 2.65
CA PRO A 137 -15.62 0.80 1.94
C PRO A 137 -14.55 0.23 2.87
N PRO A 138 -14.28 -1.09 2.84
CA PRO A 138 -13.29 -1.69 3.71
C PRO A 138 -11.90 -1.09 3.48
N LEU A 139 -11.08 -1.16 4.51
CA LEU A 139 -9.65 -0.92 4.39
C LEU A 139 -8.98 -2.25 4.04
N VAL A 140 -8.41 -2.34 2.84
CA VAL A 140 -7.72 -3.53 2.34
C VAL A 140 -6.27 -3.18 2.07
N GLU A 141 -5.38 -3.82 2.81
CA GLU A 141 -3.95 -3.51 2.84
C GLU A 141 -3.13 -4.79 2.94
N ALA A 142 -1.85 -4.72 2.56
CA ALA A 142 -0.90 -5.78 2.83
C ALA A 142 0.36 -5.23 3.50
N LEU A 143 0.74 -5.83 4.61
CA LEU A 143 2.02 -5.62 5.29
C LEU A 143 3.02 -6.64 4.77
N HIS A 144 4.05 -6.15 4.09
CA HIS A 144 5.15 -6.96 3.58
C HIS A 144 6.31 -6.94 4.57
N ALA A 145 6.90 -8.11 4.82
CA ALA A 145 8.01 -8.21 5.75
C ALA A 145 9.05 -9.24 5.31
N ASN A 146 10.32 -8.89 5.52
CA ASN A 146 11.41 -9.84 5.68
C ASN A 146 12.27 -9.35 6.84
N MET A 147 12.52 -10.22 7.83
CA MET A 147 13.26 -9.90 9.05
C MET A 147 14.54 -10.74 9.21
N ASP A 148 14.98 -11.44 8.16
CA ASP A 148 16.14 -12.33 8.22
C ASP A 148 17.46 -11.55 8.14
N GLY A 149 18.51 -12.07 8.80
CA GLY A 149 19.90 -11.74 8.47
C GLY A 149 20.39 -10.31 8.81
N GLY A 150 19.82 -9.66 9.83
CA GLY A 150 20.32 -8.38 10.37
C GLY A 150 19.89 -7.13 9.59
N LYS A 151 19.02 -7.28 8.58
CA LYS A 151 18.38 -6.16 7.87
C LYS A 151 16.89 -6.47 7.73
N ALA A 152 16.04 -5.56 8.19
CA ALA A 152 14.59 -5.69 8.05
C ALA A 152 14.08 -4.84 6.89
N VAL A 153 13.20 -5.42 6.08
CA VAL A 153 12.40 -4.69 5.09
C VAL A 153 10.95 -4.84 5.51
N ILE A 154 10.28 -3.71 5.76
CA ILE A 154 8.87 -3.68 6.12
C ILE A 154 8.21 -2.51 5.39
N PHE A 155 7.14 -2.77 4.67
CA PHE A 155 6.33 -1.73 4.04
C PHE A 155 4.89 -2.20 3.85
N THR A 156 3.99 -1.25 3.62
CA THR A 156 2.59 -1.56 3.33
C THR A 156 2.23 -1.20 1.89
N THR A 157 1.20 -1.87 1.40
CA THR A 157 0.50 -1.52 0.17
C THR A 157 -0.98 -1.38 0.50
N GLN A 158 -1.68 -0.53 -0.27
CA GLN A 158 -3.11 -0.32 -0.12
C GLN A 158 -3.82 -0.68 -1.42
N SER A 159 -5.05 -1.19 -1.29
CA SER A 159 -5.86 -1.51 -2.46
C SER A 159 -6.41 -0.27 -3.15
N VAL A 160 -6.72 -0.40 -4.43
CA VAL A 160 -7.50 0.58 -5.19
C VAL A 160 -8.80 -0.06 -5.71
N PRO A 161 -9.94 0.65 -5.70
CA PRO A 161 -11.15 0.18 -6.37
C PRO A 161 -10.92 0.01 -7.87
N VAL A 162 -11.47 -1.06 -8.44
CA VAL A 162 -11.44 -1.32 -9.88
C VAL A 162 -12.85 -1.66 -10.39
N SER A 163 -13.16 -1.22 -11.61
CA SER A 163 -14.33 -1.69 -12.36
C SER A 163 -13.99 -2.97 -13.09
N GLU A 164 -14.91 -3.93 -13.11
CA GLU A 164 -14.89 -5.04 -14.08
C GLU A 164 -15.64 -4.64 -15.36
#